data_AF-A0A942UCK8-F1
#
_entry.id   AF-A0A942UCK8-F1
#
_cell.length_a   1.000
_cell.length_b   1.000
_cell.length_c   1.000
_cell.angle_alpha   90.00
_cell.angle_beta   90.00
_cell.angle_gamma   90.00
#
_symmetry.space_group_name_H-M   'P 1'
#
loop_
_entity.id
_entity.type
_entity.pdbx_description
1 polymer ?
#
loop_
_entity_poly.entity_id
_entity_poly.type
_entity_poly.pdbx_seq_one_letter_code
_entity_poly.pdbx_strand_id
1 'polypeptide(L)'
;MANILYYLTFGIVAFFFTIFIFMLFGWRWIMKRMVKQMGKIILTDSYQENVMELMPGLRHMGIQNMLENSLRAETGDVLHRPLGSSKKWPHLDSITFIPAQTSPFPIDSEENVDVEVTIGPQAKKPMKIKIPLMISGMAYGIALSEEVRVSLAQAANNVGTAINSGEGAVLPEELNVSGKYILQFSKTDWSKEEELIKQADMIEIKLGQGALFGTGGKISPNNLTGRARELMGLKENEDAVIYDNFVVDQTLDDLKELVDELRSITGGVPIGVKMGAGGKIEEDIDHLIYMGVDYIAVDGAQAATLGAPPILSDDVGIPTLHAIVRAANHLEKRNMKGKISLIASGGLLVPGHFLKVLALGADAVYVGSSMLFTVSHPQSLNALPFEPPTQVVWNQGKYKDTFKIEEGVKSAEKFLTSCTEEIKMALRAMGKRSLKELSNKDLVSYDELTAQMVGIPFSFDPWEEKQLEN
;
A
#
# COMPACT_ATOMS: atom_id res chain seq x y z
N MET A 1 -39.46 -2.92 54.92
CA MET A 1 -38.65 -2.69 53.71
C MET A 1 -38.70 -3.84 52.70
N ALA A 2 -38.70 -5.12 53.12
CA ALA A 2 -38.71 -6.27 52.20
C ALA A 2 -39.93 -6.34 51.23
N ASN A 3 -41.14 -5.99 51.69
CA ASN A 3 -42.34 -6.07 50.84
C ASN A 3 -42.37 -5.02 49.72
N ILE A 4 -41.83 -3.82 49.94
CA ILE A 4 -41.80 -2.76 48.92
C ILE A 4 -40.89 -3.16 47.77
N LEU A 5 -39.73 -3.76 48.08
CA LEU A 5 -38.78 -4.23 47.07
C LEU A 5 -39.39 -5.36 46.22
N TYR A 6 -40.19 -6.25 46.82
CA TYR A 6 -40.89 -7.33 46.12
C TYR A 6 -41.96 -6.82 45.14
N TYR A 7 -42.77 -5.83 45.55
CA TYR A 7 -43.74 -5.23 44.63
C TYR A 7 -43.07 -4.44 43.52
N LEU A 8 -41.92 -3.82 43.78
CA LEU A 8 -41.14 -3.08 42.79
C LEU A 8 -40.51 -4.02 41.74
N THR A 9 -39.91 -5.13 42.18
CA THR A 9 -39.36 -6.15 41.27
C THR A 9 -40.45 -6.85 40.48
N PHE A 10 -41.58 -7.20 41.10
CA PHE A 10 -42.73 -7.75 40.39
C PHE A 10 -43.28 -6.78 39.34
N GLY A 11 -43.38 -5.49 39.68
CA GLY A 11 -43.78 -4.43 38.74
C GLY A 11 -42.84 -4.31 37.54
N ILE A 12 -41.53 -4.36 37.77
CA ILE A 12 -40.50 -4.32 36.71
C ILE A 12 -40.59 -5.57 35.82
N VAL A 13 -40.72 -6.76 36.40
CA VAL A 13 -40.84 -8.02 35.62
C VAL A 13 -42.13 -8.03 34.80
N ALA A 14 -43.25 -7.61 35.39
CA ALA A 14 -44.52 -7.51 34.66
C ALA A 14 -44.47 -6.48 33.52
N PHE A 15 -43.75 -5.37 33.72
CA PHE A 15 -43.52 -4.36 32.68
C PHE A 15 -42.67 -4.90 31.52
N PHE A 16 -41.55 -5.58 31.81
CA PHE A 16 -40.76 -6.21 30.75
C PHE A 16 -41.50 -7.36 30.07
N PHE A 17 -42.31 -8.13 30.80
CA PHE A 17 -43.13 -9.21 30.23
C PHE A 17 -44.23 -8.67 29.30
N THR A 18 -44.86 -7.55 29.65
CA THR A 18 -45.84 -6.87 28.79
C THR A 18 -45.19 -6.25 27.56
N ILE A 19 -44.01 -5.63 27.68
CA ILE A 19 -43.22 -5.18 26.52
C ILE A 19 -42.84 -6.37 25.63
N PHE A 20 -42.42 -7.50 26.22
CA PHE A 20 -42.04 -8.70 25.48
C PHE A 20 -43.22 -9.31 24.71
N ILE A 21 -44.39 -9.40 25.33
CA ILE A 21 -45.63 -9.81 24.66
C ILE A 21 -46.01 -8.80 23.56
N PHE A 22 -45.90 -7.50 23.82
CA PHE A 22 -46.16 -6.47 22.81
C PHE A 22 -45.18 -6.53 21.64
N MET A 23 -43.90 -6.83 21.88
CA MET A 23 -42.92 -7.10 20.83
C MET A 23 -43.26 -8.39 20.06
N LEU A 24 -43.65 -9.47 20.74
CA LEU A 24 -44.01 -10.75 20.10
C LEU A 24 -45.24 -10.63 19.18
N PHE A 25 -46.27 -9.92 19.61
CA PHE A 25 -47.55 -9.86 18.89
C PHE A 25 -47.77 -8.54 18.13
N GLY A 26 -47.31 -7.42 18.67
CA GLY A 26 -47.48 -6.08 18.10
C GLY A 26 -46.46 -5.70 17.02
N TRP A 27 -45.27 -6.31 17.01
CA TRP A 27 -44.23 -6.02 16.01
C TRP A 27 -44.73 -6.27 14.58
N ARG A 28 -45.47 -7.36 14.34
CA ARG A 28 -46.04 -7.66 13.01
C ARG A 28 -46.99 -6.56 12.53
N TRP A 29 -47.78 -5.98 13.43
CA TRP A 29 -48.70 -4.89 13.09
C TRP A 29 -47.96 -3.58 12.82
N ILE A 30 -46.97 -3.24 13.66
CA ILE A 30 -46.10 -2.06 13.46
C ILE A 30 -45.34 -2.18 12.13
N MET A 31 -44.70 -3.32 11.88
CA MET A 31 -43.98 -3.57 10.63
C MET A 31 -44.91 -3.52 9.43
N LYS A 32 -46.11 -4.11 9.50
CA LYS A 32 -47.10 -4.01 8.42
C LYS A 32 -47.50 -2.56 8.15
N ARG A 33 -47.64 -1.74 9.19
CA ARG A 33 -47.99 -0.31 9.05
C ARG A 33 -46.84 0.49 8.46
N MET A 34 -45.62 0.29 8.95
CA MET A 34 -44.41 0.93 8.41
C MET A 34 -44.21 0.54 6.95
N VAL A 35 -44.26 -0.74 6.61
CA VAL A 35 -44.14 -1.23 5.22
C VAL A 35 -45.25 -0.67 4.34
N LYS A 36 -46.50 -0.56 4.82
CA LYS A 36 -47.59 0.04 4.04
C LYS A 36 -47.39 1.54 3.81
N GLN A 37 -46.87 2.26 4.80
CA GLN A 37 -46.56 3.69 4.66
C GLN A 37 -45.37 3.92 3.72
N MET A 38 -44.25 3.23 3.95
CA MET A 38 -43.07 3.30 3.08
C MET A 38 -43.39 2.84 1.66
N GLY A 39 -44.15 1.74 1.51
CA GLY A 39 -44.59 1.25 0.22
C GLY A 39 -45.50 2.23 -0.51
N LYS A 40 -46.37 2.96 0.21
CA LYS A 40 -47.15 4.05 -0.41
C LYS A 40 -46.24 5.18 -0.90
N ILE A 41 -45.31 5.64 -0.06
CA ILE A 41 -44.35 6.69 -0.43
C ILE A 41 -43.55 6.26 -1.66
N ILE A 42 -42.94 5.07 -1.63
CA ILE A 42 -42.07 4.57 -2.70
C ILE A 42 -42.84 4.24 -3.99
N LEU A 43 -44.08 3.75 -3.91
CA LEU A 43 -44.82 3.26 -5.10
C LEU A 43 -45.84 4.27 -5.66
N THR A 44 -46.24 5.29 -4.90
CA THR A 44 -47.30 6.23 -5.33
C THR A 44 -46.89 7.69 -5.38
N ASP A 45 -45.84 8.11 -4.65
CA ASP A 45 -45.40 9.50 -4.70
C ASP A 45 -44.69 9.79 -6.04
N SER A 46 -44.79 11.04 -6.47
CA SER A 46 -44.16 11.51 -7.71
C SER A 46 -42.64 11.30 -7.64
N TYR A 47 -42.01 11.03 -8.79
CA TYR A 47 -40.59 10.67 -8.81
C TYR A 47 -39.69 11.74 -8.16
N GLN A 48 -40.05 13.03 -8.26
CA GLN A 48 -39.31 14.15 -7.68
C GLN A 48 -39.43 14.28 -6.16
N GLU A 49 -40.47 13.71 -5.55
CA GLU A 49 -40.71 13.74 -4.10
C GLU A 49 -40.40 12.39 -3.45
N ASN A 50 -40.04 11.41 -4.28
CA ASN A 50 -39.83 10.03 -3.88
C ASN A 50 -38.35 9.79 -3.58
N VAL A 51 -38.06 9.08 -2.49
CA VAL A 51 -36.68 8.70 -2.14
C VAL A 51 -35.97 7.90 -3.26
N MET A 52 -36.73 7.32 -4.19
CA MET A 52 -36.20 6.65 -5.38
C MET A 52 -35.50 7.60 -6.36
N GLU A 53 -35.71 8.92 -6.28
CA GLU A 53 -34.94 9.94 -7.01
C GLU A 53 -33.44 9.86 -6.68
N LEU A 54 -33.08 9.44 -5.46
CA LEU A 54 -31.68 9.20 -5.11
C LEU A 54 -31.04 8.17 -6.02
N MET A 55 -31.78 7.22 -6.62
CA MET A 55 -31.16 6.16 -7.41
C MET A 55 -30.46 6.68 -8.68
N PRO A 56 -31.10 7.51 -9.53
CA PRO A 56 -30.40 8.21 -10.60
C PRO A 56 -29.27 9.11 -10.09
N GLY A 57 -29.49 9.85 -9.00
CA GLY A 57 -28.47 10.72 -8.41
C GLY A 57 -27.22 9.94 -7.98
N LEU A 58 -27.39 8.82 -7.29
CA LEU A 58 -26.33 7.92 -6.85
C LEU A 58 -25.63 7.22 -8.02
N ARG A 59 -26.35 6.88 -9.09
CA ARG A 59 -25.74 6.32 -10.31
C ARG A 59 -24.96 7.37 -11.10
N HIS A 60 -25.45 8.60 -11.15
CA HIS A 60 -24.84 9.69 -11.89
C HIS A 60 -23.61 10.25 -11.16
N MET A 61 -23.74 10.54 -9.87
CA MET A 61 -22.66 11.10 -9.06
C MET A 61 -21.72 10.01 -8.53
N GLY A 62 -22.22 8.82 -8.23
CA GLY A 62 -21.53 7.81 -7.43
C GLY A 62 -21.67 8.08 -5.93
N ILE A 63 -21.88 7.03 -5.13
CA ILE A 63 -22.07 7.12 -3.67
C ILE A 63 -20.88 7.84 -3.01
N GLN A 64 -19.66 7.48 -3.42
CA GLN A 64 -18.45 8.07 -2.85
C GLN A 64 -18.39 9.58 -3.09
N ASN A 65 -18.55 10.04 -4.34
CA ASN A 65 -18.48 11.47 -4.65
C ASN A 65 -19.58 12.27 -3.96
N MET A 66 -20.78 11.70 -3.83
CA MET A 66 -21.87 12.32 -3.07
C MET A 66 -21.48 12.52 -1.61
N LEU A 67 -20.98 11.47 -0.94
CA LEU A 67 -20.57 11.55 0.47
C LEU A 67 -19.40 12.51 0.66
N GLU A 68 -18.39 12.45 -0.21
CA GLU A 68 -17.27 13.38 -0.15
C GLU A 68 -17.72 14.84 -0.38
N ASN A 69 -18.64 15.09 -1.31
CA ASN A 69 -19.18 16.44 -1.53
C ASN A 69 -20.00 16.94 -0.33
N SER A 70 -20.76 16.07 0.33
CA SER A 70 -21.45 16.42 1.57
C SER A 70 -20.45 16.74 2.69
N LEU A 71 -19.36 15.97 2.83
CA LEU A 71 -18.30 16.28 3.81
C LEU A 71 -17.63 17.62 3.52
N ARG A 72 -17.33 17.92 2.25
CA ARG A 72 -16.81 19.23 1.83
C ARG A 72 -17.78 20.36 2.16
N ALA A 73 -19.08 20.14 1.96
CA ALA A 73 -20.11 21.14 2.27
C ALA A 73 -20.25 21.38 3.78
N GLU A 74 -20.10 20.35 4.60
CA GLU A 74 -20.19 20.45 6.06
C GLU A 74 -18.96 21.14 6.67
N THR A 75 -17.75 20.79 6.22
CA THR A 75 -16.51 21.29 6.85
C THR A 75 -15.94 22.52 6.17
N GLY A 76 -16.09 22.67 4.85
CA GLY A 76 -15.37 23.67 4.05
C GLY A 76 -13.87 23.38 3.89
N ASP A 77 -13.39 22.24 4.39
CA ASP A 77 -11.97 21.88 4.45
C ASP A 77 -11.56 20.87 3.37
N VAL A 78 -10.24 20.74 3.16
CA VAL A 78 -9.66 19.69 2.32
C VAL A 78 -9.92 18.33 2.95
N LEU A 79 -10.51 17.40 2.18
CA LEU A 79 -10.71 16.03 2.65
C LEU A 79 -9.39 15.26 2.69
N HIS A 80 -9.26 14.37 3.66
CA HIS A 80 -8.17 13.40 3.72
C HIS A 80 -8.73 11.99 3.56
N ARG A 81 -8.72 11.48 2.33
CA ARG A 81 -9.24 10.15 2.00
C ARG A 81 -8.18 9.07 2.26
N PRO A 82 -8.50 8.02 3.04
CA PRO A 82 -7.58 6.92 3.28
C PRO A 82 -7.51 5.96 2.08
N LEU A 83 -6.45 5.16 2.04
CA LEU A 83 -6.25 4.04 1.10
C LEU A 83 -6.01 4.42 -0.38
N GLY A 84 -5.96 5.70 -0.72
CA GLY A 84 -5.59 6.18 -2.06
C GLY A 84 -6.76 6.30 -3.03
N SER A 85 -6.48 6.13 -4.32
CA SER A 85 -7.46 6.28 -5.40
C SER A 85 -8.48 5.14 -5.42
N SER A 86 -9.75 5.47 -5.63
CA SER A 86 -10.82 4.50 -5.93
C SER A 86 -11.13 4.39 -7.42
N LYS A 87 -10.45 5.16 -8.27
CA LYS A 87 -10.64 5.11 -9.72
C LYS A 87 -10.17 3.77 -10.28
N LYS A 88 -10.83 3.35 -11.36
CA LYS A 88 -10.37 2.21 -12.17
C LYS A 88 -9.28 2.69 -13.11
N TRP A 89 -8.09 2.13 -12.93
CA TRP A 89 -6.93 2.38 -13.77
C TRP A 89 -6.62 1.13 -14.62
N PRO A 90 -6.00 1.27 -15.81
CA PRO A 90 -5.37 0.15 -16.49
C PRO A 90 -4.48 -0.64 -15.51
N HIS A 91 -4.70 -1.95 -15.43
CA HIS A 91 -4.07 -2.82 -14.45
C HIS A 91 -3.57 -4.12 -15.10
N LEU A 92 -2.88 -4.92 -14.31
CA LEU A 92 -2.25 -6.19 -14.65
C LEU A 92 -3.25 -7.34 -14.93
N ASP A 93 -4.56 -7.14 -14.77
CA ASP A 93 -5.56 -8.21 -14.85
C ASP A 93 -5.64 -8.86 -16.23
N SER A 94 -5.46 -8.05 -17.29
CA SER A 94 -5.49 -8.48 -18.68
C SER A 94 -4.24 -9.24 -19.13
N ILE A 95 -3.18 -9.25 -18.31
CA ILE A 95 -1.90 -9.90 -18.60
C ILE A 95 -1.91 -11.29 -17.97
N THR A 96 -1.44 -12.30 -18.69
CA THR A 96 -1.34 -13.69 -18.23
C THR A 96 0.01 -14.29 -18.58
N PHE A 97 0.43 -15.30 -17.83
CA PHE A 97 1.67 -16.04 -18.08
C PHE A 97 1.48 -17.12 -19.15
N ILE A 98 2.53 -17.37 -19.93
CA ILE A 98 2.56 -18.44 -20.93
C ILE A 98 3.04 -19.73 -20.26
N PRO A 99 2.20 -20.78 -20.15
CA PRO A 99 2.59 -22.00 -19.48
C PRO A 99 3.53 -22.85 -20.34
N ALA A 100 4.46 -23.54 -19.69
CA ALA A 100 5.27 -24.59 -20.29
C ALA A 100 4.46 -25.90 -20.35
N GLN A 101 4.39 -26.52 -21.53
CA GLN A 101 3.71 -27.82 -21.71
C GLN A 101 4.54 -28.82 -22.52
N THR A 102 5.18 -28.37 -23.61
CA THR A 102 5.93 -29.24 -24.53
C THR A 102 7.32 -28.73 -24.88
N SER A 103 7.55 -27.42 -24.82
CA SER A 103 8.88 -26.81 -24.99
C SER A 103 8.88 -25.36 -24.47
N PRO A 104 9.53 -25.06 -23.31
CA PRO A 104 10.06 -26.04 -22.36
C PRO A 104 8.95 -26.89 -21.72
N PHE A 105 9.33 -27.93 -20.99
CA PHE A 105 8.43 -28.65 -20.10
C PHE A 105 8.35 -27.93 -18.74
N PRO A 106 7.23 -28.06 -18.00
CA PRO A 106 7.16 -27.57 -16.64
C PRO A 106 8.16 -28.31 -15.74
N ILE A 107 8.54 -27.65 -14.66
CA ILE A 107 9.46 -28.19 -13.66
C ILE A 107 8.67 -28.95 -12.57
N ASP A 108 9.29 -29.96 -11.96
CA ASP A 108 8.76 -30.70 -10.82
C ASP A 108 8.33 -29.76 -9.67
N SER A 109 7.22 -30.08 -9.00
CA SER A 109 6.64 -29.24 -7.95
C SER A 109 7.53 -29.04 -6.74
N GLU A 110 8.40 -30.02 -6.45
CA GLU A 110 9.31 -30.00 -5.30
C GLU A 110 10.69 -29.40 -5.65
N GLU A 111 11.00 -29.19 -6.93
CA GLU A 111 12.28 -28.62 -7.34
C GLU A 111 12.38 -27.18 -6.82
N ASN A 112 13.51 -26.85 -6.18
CA ASN A 112 13.70 -25.51 -5.61
C ASN A 112 13.83 -24.46 -6.73
N VAL A 113 13.14 -23.33 -6.55
CA VAL A 113 13.21 -22.17 -7.46
C VAL A 113 13.89 -21.01 -6.74
N ASP A 114 14.92 -20.46 -7.36
CA ASP A 114 15.65 -19.30 -6.85
C ASP A 114 14.83 -18.02 -7.05
N VAL A 115 14.48 -17.35 -5.95
CA VAL A 115 13.75 -16.08 -5.93
C VAL A 115 14.50 -15.01 -5.12
N GLU A 116 15.79 -15.23 -4.84
CA GLU A 116 16.64 -14.26 -4.14
C GLU A 116 16.90 -13.03 -5.04
N VAL A 117 16.84 -11.84 -4.44
CA VAL A 117 17.06 -10.58 -5.13
C VAL A 117 18.21 -9.82 -4.48
N THR A 118 19.02 -9.16 -5.31
CA THR A 118 20.07 -8.22 -4.87
C THR A 118 19.69 -6.81 -5.31
N ILE A 119 19.47 -5.92 -4.36
CA ILE A 119 19.15 -4.50 -4.58
C ILE A 119 20.43 -3.68 -4.57
N GLY A 120 20.56 -2.79 -5.56
CA GLY A 120 21.73 -1.93 -5.73
C GLY A 120 23.01 -2.73 -5.96
N PRO A 121 23.10 -3.58 -7.00
CA PRO A 121 24.23 -4.49 -7.21
C PRO A 121 25.58 -3.78 -7.41
N GLN A 122 25.58 -2.49 -7.76
CA GLN A 122 26.78 -1.65 -7.90
C GLN A 122 27.19 -0.94 -6.60
N ALA A 123 26.35 -0.98 -5.56
CA ALA A 123 26.70 -0.44 -4.25
C ALA A 123 27.85 -1.26 -3.63
N LYS A 124 28.62 -0.65 -2.72
CA LYS A 124 29.73 -1.34 -2.04
C LYS A 124 29.23 -2.46 -1.13
N LYS A 125 28.04 -2.29 -0.55
CA LYS A 125 27.36 -3.26 0.32
C LYS A 125 25.95 -3.50 -0.22
N PRO A 126 25.77 -4.24 -1.32
CA PRO A 126 24.45 -4.46 -1.90
C PRO A 126 23.54 -5.22 -0.93
N MET A 127 22.25 -4.89 -0.92
CA MET A 127 21.28 -5.54 -0.02
C MET A 127 20.72 -6.80 -0.68
N LYS A 128 20.88 -7.96 -0.02
CA LYS A 128 20.31 -9.24 -0.46
C LYS A 128 19.07 -9.59 0.36
N ILE A 129 18.01 -9.98 -0.32
CA ILE A 129 16.74 -10.42 0.28
C ILE A 129 16.34 -11.79 -0.30
N LYS A 130 15.81 -12.68 0.54
CA LYS A 130 15.49 -14.07 0.16
C LYS A 130 14.26 -14.20 -0.74
N ILE A 131 13.42 -13.17 -0.76
CA ILE A 131 12.17 -13.12 -1.53
C ILE A 131 12.07 -11.75 -2.20
N PRO A 132 11.37 -11.61 -3.34
CA PRO A 132 11.29 -10.36 -4.09
C PRO A 132 10.27 -9.36 -3.50
N LEU A 133 9.73 -9.64 -2.31
CA LEU A 133 8.66 -8.86 -1.66
C LEU A 133 9.22 -8.16 -0.43
N MET A 134 9.15 -6.83 -0.39
CA MET A 134 9.57 -6.00 0.76
C MET A 134 8.37 -5.28 1.38
N ILE A 135 8.41 -5.07 2.69
CA ILE A 135 7.36 -4.31 3.39
C ILE A 135 7.60 -2.82 3.14
N SER A 136 6.62 -2.14 2.54
CA SER A 136 6.73 -0.73 2.17
C SER A 136 6.78 0.20 3.37
N GLY A 137 7.28 1.42 3.15
CA GLY A 137 7.39 2.47 4.16
C GLY A 137 6.01 2.90 4.67
N MET A 138 5.68 2.48 5.88
CA MET A 138 4.46 2.86 6.58
C MET A 138 4.86 3.40 7.95
N ALA A 139 4.74 4.71 8.12
CA ALA A 139 5.32 5.49 9.20
C ALA A 139 4.76 5.15 10.58
N TYR A 140 5.65 4.88 11.56
CA TYR A 140 5.27 4.89 12.98
C TYR A 140 4.80 6.28 13.41
N GLY A 141 3.76 6.33 14.24
CA GLY A 141 3.26 7.57 14.84
C GLY A 141 2.36 8.38 13.91
N ILE A 142 2.81 8.61 12.68
CA ILE A 142 2.00 9.29 11.65
C ILE A 142 0.86 8.36 11.21
N ALA A 143 1.18 7.10 10.88
CA ALA A 143 0.20 6.15 10.37
C ALA A 143 0.00 4.96 11.31
N LEU A 144 1.04 4.14 11.55
CA LEU A 144 0.93 2.87 12.26
C LEU A 144 1.28 3.01 13.75
N SER A 145 0.65 2.17 14.59
CA SER A 145 1.03 2.02 15.99
C SER A 145 2.38 1.32 16.16
N GLU A 146 2.94 1.38 17.36
CA GLU A 146 4.23 0.77 17.70
C GLU A 146 4.20 -0.75 17.51
N GLU A 147 3.17 -1.40 18.04
CA GLU A 147 2.98 -2.84 18.03
C GLU A 147 2.91 -3.38 16.60
N VAL A 148 2.24 -2.65 15.71
CA VAL A 148 2.14 -3.02 14.30
C VAL A 148 3.50 -2.94 13.64
N ARG A 149 4.26 -1.86 13.87
CA ARG A 149 5.61 -1.67 13.30
C ARG A 149 6.58 -2.76 13.74
N VAL A 150 6.61 -3.07 15.03
CA VAL A 150 7.42 -4.15 15.59
C VAL A 150 7.00 -5.51 14.99
N SER A 151 5.70 -5.76 14.83
CA SER A 151 5.20 -7.00 14.23
C SER A 151 5.63 -7.19 12.77
N LEU A 152 5.58 -6.11 11.97
CA LEU A 152 6.02 -6.13 10.58
C LEU A 152 7.54 -6.30 10.47
N ALA A 153 8.31 -5.61 11.31
CA ALA A 153 9.77 -5.70 11.32
C ALA A 153 10.25 -7.12 11.65
N GLN A 154 9.65 -7.73 12.68
CA GLN A 154 9.94 -9.11 13.07
C GLN A 154 9.54 -10.11 11.95
N ALA A 155 8.38 -9.93 11.32
CA ALA A 155 7.95 -10.78 10.22
C ALA A 155 8.89 -10.68 9.01
N ALA A 156 9.34 -9.47 8.65
CA ALA A 156 10.30 -9.26 7.57
C ALA A 156 11.62 -9.99 7.84
N ASN A 157 12.13 -9.92 9.07
CA ASN A 157 13.33 -10.65 9.48
C ASN A 157 13.13 -12.17 9.35
N ASN A 158 12.01 -12.70 9.83
CA ASN A 158 11.74 -14.13 9.87
C ASN A 158 11.64 -14.74 8.46
N VAL A 159 11.13 -14.01 7.47
CA VAL A 159 11.11 -14.45 6.06
C VAL A 159 12.39 -14.08 5.28
N GLY A 160 13.31 -13.33 5.89
CA GLY A 160 14.56 -12.89 5.28
C GLY A 160 14.39 -11.81 4.21
N THR A 161 13.45 -10.89 4.41
CA THR A 161 13.26 -9.69 3.58
C THR A 161 13.49 -8.41 4.38
N ALA A 162 13.23 -7.26 3.75
CA ALA A 162 13.40 -5.94 4.33
C ALA A 162 12.08 -5.26 4.68
N ILE A 163 12.15 -4.37 5.68
CA ILE A 163 11.11 -3.42 6.04
C ILE A 163 11.62 -1.98 5.88
N ASN A 164 10.74 -1.10 5.42
CA ASN A 164 11.01 0.33 5.32
C ASN A 164 10.35 1.11 6.49
N SER A 165 11.09 2.08 7.05
CA SER A 165 10.69 2.90 8.19
C SER A 165 9.40 3.68 7.94
N GLY A 166 9.19 4.14 6.70
CA GLY A 166 8.27 5.23 6.42
C GLY A 166 8.81 6.59 6.89
N GLU A 167 8.02 7.62 6.68
CA GLU A 167 8.32 9.03 7.01
C GLU A 167 8.11 9.39 8.50
N GLY A 168 7.84 8.39 9.34
CA GLY A 168 7.58 8.56 10.76
C GLY A 168 8.85 8.63 11.59
N ALA A 169 8.69 8.54 12.91
CA ALA A 169 9.83 8.31 13.79
C ALA A 169 10.31 6.87 13.64
N VAL A 170 11.59 6.63 13.88
CA VAL A 170 12.14 5.27 13.92
C VAL A 170 12.12 4.73 15.33
N LEU A 171 11.57 3.54 15.51
CA LEU A 171 11.53 2.86 16.80
C LEU A 171 12.83 2.08 17.05
N PRO A 172 13.48 2.23 18.21
CA PRO A 172 14.61 1.35 18.56
C PRO A 172 14.20 -0.13 18.56
N GLU A 173 12.98 -0.45 19.02
CA GLU A 173 12.45 -1.81 19.05
C GLU A 173 12.29 -2.39 17.65
N GLU A 174 11.76 -1.61 16.70
CA GLU A 174 11.59 -2.10 15.33
C GLU A 174 12.95 -2.35 14.65
N LEU A 175 13.94 -1.47 14.89
CA LEU A 175 15.30 -1.64 14.39
C LEU A 175 15.94 -2.91 14.94
N ASN A 176 15.84 -3.14 16.25
CA ASN A 176 16.46 -4.26 16.94
C ASN A 176 15.90 -5.62 16.50
N VAL A 177 14.62 -5.70 16.12
CA VAL A 177 14.01 -6.94 15.63
C VAL A 177 14.05 -7.07 14.11
N SER A 178 14.28 -5.96 13.40
CA SER A 178 14.43 -5.97 11.95
C SER A 178 15.69 -6.74 11.54
N GLY A 179 15.58 -7.50 10.46
CA GLY A 179 16.73 -8.18 9.85
C GLY A 179 17.42 -7.24 8.87
N LYS A 180 16.69 -6.86 7.81
CA LYS A 180 17.10 -5.84 6.85
C LYS A 180 16.24 -4.60 7.00
N TYR A 181 16.87 -3.46 7.24
CA TYR A 181 16.17 -2.20 7.50
C TYR A 181 16.46 -1.15 6.43
N ILE A 182 15.38 -0.59 5.90
CA ILE A 182 15.41 0.50 4.92
C ILE A 182 15.00 1.77 5.66
N LEU A 183 15.93 2.71 5.80
CA LEU A 183 15.63 4.02 6.37
C LEU A 183 15.09 4.94 5.27
N GLN A 184 13.86 5.42 5.41
CA GLN A 184 13.27 6.40 4.51
C GLN A 184 13.70 7.82 4.91
N PHE A 185 14.64 8.37 4.14
CA PHE A 185 15.13 9.72 4.30
C PHE A 185 14.13 10.71 3.66
N SER A 186 13.30 11.32 4.50
CA SER A 186 12.18 12.17 4.08
C SER A 186 12.48 13.66 4.23
N LYS A 187 11.58 14.50 3.71
CA LYS A 187 11.66 15.96 3.77
C LYS A 187 11.17 16.47 5.13
N THR A 188 11.75 15.93 6.19
CA THR A 188 11.37 16.13 7.60
C THR A 188 12.60 16.51 8.42
N ASP A 189 12.40 17.01 9.65
CA ASP A 189 13.52 17.36 10.54
C ASP A 189 13.96 16.20 11.44
N TRP A 190 13.18 15.12 11.52
CA TRP A 190 13.45 13.94 12.35
C TRP A 190 14.03 12.75 11.56
N SER A 191 14.56 11.78 12.30
CA SER A 191 15.12 10.52 11.77
C SER A 191 16.29 10.73 10.81
N LYS A 192 17.12 11.72 11.11
CA LYS A 192 18.31 12.12 10.36
C LYS A 192 19.59 12.02 11.20
N GLU A 193 19.54 11.41 12.37
CA GLU A 193 20.72 11.21 13.21
C GLU A 193 21.74 10.32 12.47
N GLU A 194 23.01 10.72 12.45
CA GLU A 194 24.06 9.97 11.75
C GLU A 194 24.16 8.52 12.23
N GLU A 195 24.01 8.29 13.54
CA GLU A 195 24.01 6.96 14.15
C GLU A 195 22.83 6.09 13.72
N LEU A 196 21.69 6.71 13.39
CA LEU A 196 20.55 6.01 12.80
C LEU A 196 20.82 5.67 11.33
N ILE A 197 21.34 6.63 10.56
CA ILE A 197 21.68 6.45 9.14
C ILE A 197 22.70 5.32 8.96
N LYS A 198 23.71 5.23 9.83
CA LYS A 198 24.72 4.15 9.81
C LYS A 198 24.16 2.74 10.05
N GLN A 199 23.00 2.62 10.69
CA GLN A 199 22.38 1.32 10.99
C GLN A 199 21.53 0.77 9.83
N ALA A 200 21.22 1.58 8.81
CA ALA A 200 20.41 1.15 7.69
C ALA A 200 21.18 0.21 6.75
N ASP A 201 20.50 -0.84 6.26
CA ASP A 201 21.00 -1.69 5.16
C ASP A 201 20.76 -1.07 3.78
N MET A 202 19.87 -0.06 3.71
CA MET A 202 19.50 0.66 2.51
C MET A 202 18.89 2.03 2.91
N ILE A 203 19.19 3.08 2.16
CA ILE A 203 18.56 4.39 2.34
C ILE A 203 17.60 4.67 1.18
N GLU A 204 16.38 5.12 1.49
CA GLU A 204 15.38 5.55 0.51
C GLU A 204 15.09 7.04 0.66
N ILE A 205 15.63 7.86 -0.25
CA ILE A 205 15.29 9.27 -0.34
C ILE A 205 13.87 9.38 -0.92
N LYS A 206 12.94 9.91 -0.13
CA LYS A 206 11.54 10.04 -0.54
C LYS A 206 11.32 11.38 -1.24
N LEU A 207 11.32 11.38 -2.58
CA LEU A 207 10.85 12.53 -3.36
C LEU A 207 9.33 12.58 -3.41
N GLY A 208 8.67 11.43 -3.47
CA GLY A 208 7.21 11.37 -3.44
C GLY A 208 6.64 9.95 -3.37
N GLN A 209 5.32 9.85 -3.41
CA GLN A 209 4.56 8.59 -3.41
C GLN A 209 3.33 8.70 -4.31
N GLY A 210 2.77 7.60 -4.80
CA GLY A 210 1.70 7.64 -5.81
C GLY A 210 0.39 8.32 -5.36
N ALA A 211 0.13 8.46 -4.05
CA ALA A 211 -1.10 9.07 -3.52
C ALA A 211 -1.02 10.59 -3.26
N LEU A 212 0.20 11.12 -3.08
CA LEU A 212 0.48 12.51 -2.69
C LEU A 212 1.52 13.18 -3.61
N PHE A 213 2.23 12.40 -4.42
CA PHE A 213 3.38 12.81 -5.21
C PHE A 213 4.41 13.51 -4.33
N GLY A 214 4.90 14.67 -4.75
CA GLY A 214 5.90 15.43 -4.02
C GLY A 214 5.35 16.34 -2.92
N THR A 215 4.04 16.40 -2.70
CA THR A 215 3.47 17.38 -1.76
C THR A 215 3.81 17.04 -0.32
N GLY A 216 4.23 18.05 0.43
CA GLY A 216 4.38 18.00 1.87
C GLY A 216 3.05 18.04 2.61
N GLY A 217 3.13 18.22 3.93
CA GLY A 217 1.97 18.23 4.81
C GLY A 217 2.30 18.68 6.21
N LYS A 218 1.26 18.97 7.00
CA LYS A 218 1.37 19.30 8.41
C LYS A 218 0.49 18.38 9.24
N ILE A 219 1.02 17.91 10.36
CA ILE A 219 0.28 17.08 11.31
C ILE A 219 0.13 17.88 12.60
N SER A 220 -1.12 18.17 12.96
CA SER A 220 -1.45 18.88 14.20
C SER A 220 -0.96 18.11 15.43
N PRO A 221 -0.55 18.80 16.52
CA PRO A 221 -0.16 18.18 17.77
C PRO A 221 -1.18 17.19 18.34
N ASN A 222 -2.48 17.45 18.15
CA ASN A 222 -3.55 16.56 18.59
C ASN A 222 -3.53 15.19 17.88
N ASN A 223 -2.95 15.16 16.68
CA ASN A 223 -2.85 14.00 15.82
C ASN A 223 -1.47 13.31 15.92
N LEU A 224 -0.54 13.84 16.70
CA LEU A 224 0.78 13.24 16.92
C LEU A 224 1.23 13.48 18.36
N THR A 225 0.92 12.51 19.22
CA THR A 225 1.14 12.60 20.67
C THR A 225 2.06 11.49 21.19
N GLY A 226 2.53 11.66 22.42
CA GLY A 226 3.29 10.65 23.16
C GLY A 226 4.64 10.32 22.54
N ARG A 227 5.04 9.06 22.64
CA ARG A 227 6.37 8.56 22.27
C ARG A 227 6.80 8.90 20.84
N ALA A 228 5.88 8.81 19.87
CA ALA A 228 6.19 9.15 18.48
C ALA A 228 6.66 10.60 18.34
N ARG A 229 6.06 11.52 19.09
CA ARG A 229 6.43 12.93 19.10
C ARG A 229 7.81 13.16 19.72
N GLU A 230 8.07 12.48 20.83
CA GLU A 230 9.36 12.54 21.53
C GLU A 230 10.51 12.05 20.64
N LEU A 231 10.31 10.92 19.95
CA LEU A 231 11.29 10.37 19.01
C LEU A 231 11.49 11.24 17.76
N MET A 232 10.53 12.11 17.41
CA MET A 232 10.71 13.13 16.36
C MET A 232 11.39 14.40 16.86
N GLY A 233 11.66 14.53 18.16
CA GLY A 233 12.23 15.74 18.75
C GLY A 233 11.27 16.95 18.76
N LEU A 234 9.95 16.72 18.61
CA LEU A 234 8.94 17.78 18.53
C LEU A 234 8.47 18.21 19.92
N LYS A 235 8.33 19.52 20.16
CA LYS A 235 7.80 20.07 21.42
C LYS A 235 6.29 19.85 21.52
N GLU A 236 5.69 19.76 22.71
CA GLU A 236 4.27 19.38 22.93
C GLU A 236 3.21 20.03 22.02
N ASN A 237 3.38 21.29 21.58
CA ASN A 237 2.40 22.02 20.75
C ASN A 237 2.91 22.44 19.36
N GLU A 238 4.02 21.88 18.90
CA GLU A 238 4.62 22.11 17.59
C GLU A 238 3.99 21.29 16.45
N ASP A 239 3.63 21.89 15.33
CA ASP A 239 3.19 21.10 14.16
C ASP A 239 4.34 20.22 13.65
N ALA A 240 4.07 18.94 13.36
CA ALA A 240 5.04 18.14 12.62
C ALA A 240 4.94 18.54 11.14
N VAL A 241 6.05 19.03 10.57
CA VAL A 241 6.09 19.53 9.20
C VAL A 241 6.82 18.55 8.30
N ILE A 242 6.15 18.16 7.21
CA ILE A 242 6.75 17.51 6.06
C ILE A 242 6.85 18.58 4.98
N TYR A 243 8.08 18.93 4.58
CA TYR A 243 8.33 19.97 3.59
C TYR A 243 8.12 19.47 2.15
N ASP A 244 7.92 20.41 1.23
CA ASP A 244 7.82 20.11 -0.20
C ASP A 244 9.19 19.78 -0.82
N ASN A 245 10.27 20.34 -0.28
CA ASN A 245 11.67 20.13 -0.72
C ASN A 245 12.59 19.87 0.47
N PHE A 246 13.76 19.27 0.24
CA PHE A 246 14.80 19.07 1.27
C PHE A 246 15.49 20.38 1.65
N VAL A 247 15.65 21.29 0.69
CA VAL A 247 16.24 22.61 0.87
C VAL A 247 15.47 23.68 0.09
N VAL A 248 15.67 24.95 0.43
CA VAL A 248 15.10 26.09 -0.30
C VAL A 248 15.77 26.20 -1.67
N ASP A 249 15.00 26.46 -2.72
CA ASP A 249 15.48 26.55 -4.11
C ASP A 249 16.30 25.33 -4.59
N GLN A 250 15.88 24.13 -4.12
CA GLN A 250 16.53 22.85 -4.39
C GLN A 250 16.78 22.61 -5.90
N THR A 251 18.00 22.18 -6.20
CA THR A 251 18.45 21.76 -7.52
C THR A 251 18.73 20.25 -7.56
N LEU A 252 19.03 19.73 -8.75
CA LEU A 252 19.46 18.34 -8.91
C LEU A 252 20.85 18.08 -8.30
N ASP A 253 21.72 19.10 -8.27
CA ASP A 253 23.05 18.98 -7.69
C ASP A 253 22.97 18.84 -6.17
N ASP A 254 22.05 19.55 -5.51
CA ASP A 254 21.81 19.40 -4.06
C ASP A 254 21.38 17.96 -3.71
N LEU A 255 20.51 17.36 -4.53
CA LEU A 255 20.08 15.97 -4.34
C LEU A 255 21.21 14.97 -4.63
N LYS A 256 22.08 15.28 -5.59
CA LYS A 256 23.26 14.48 -5.88
C LYS A 256 24.24 14.51 -4.71
N GLU A 257 24.51 15.69 -4.15
CA GLU A 257 25.36 15.86 -2.97
C GLU A 257 24.77 15.10 -1.78
N LEU A 258 23.46 15.14 -1.58
CA LEU A 258 22.78 14.35 -0.55
C LEU A 258 22.98 12.83 -0.75
N VAL A 259 22.88 12.33 -1.99
CA VAL A 259 23.16 10.90 -2.29
C VAL A 259 24.61 10.56 -1.92
N ASP A 260 25.57 11.40 -2.28
CA ASP A 260 26.99 11.18 -2.00
C ASP A 260 27.30 11.26 -0.49
N GLU A 261 26.68 12.18 0.24
CA GLU A 261 26.78 12.31 1.69
C GLU A 261 26.25 11.06 2.40
N LEU A 262 25.03 10.62 2.09
CA LEU A 262 24.42 9.42 2.67
C LEU A 262 25.23 8.16 2.34
N ARG A 263 25.76 8.07 1.12
CA ARG A 263 26.65 6.97 0.70
C ARG A 263 27.94 6.96 1.53
N SER A 264 28.49 8.13 1.83
CA SER A 264 29.68 8.29 2.68
C SER A 264 29.41 7.83 4.12
N ILE A 265 28.34 8.35 4.73
CA ILE A 265 27.95 8.06 6.13
C ILE A 265 27.72 6.55 6.34
N THR A 266 26.98 5.92 5.44
CA THR A 266 26.62 4.49 5.52
C THR A 266 27.77 3.54 5.18
N GLY A 267 28.86 4.08 4.62
CA GLY A 267 29.97 3.29 4.09
C GLY A 267 29.60 2.46 2.86
N GLY A 268 28.62 2.93 2.08
CA GLY A 268 28.27 2.41 0.74
C GLY A 268 27.18 1.35 0.69
N VAL A 269 26.15 1.45 1.54
CA VAL A 269 24.88 0.71 1.33
C VAL A 269 24.14 1.29 0.11
N PRO A 270 23.11 0.60 -0.45
CA PRO A 270 22.36 1.14 -1.57
C PRO A 270 21.61 2.40 -1.16
N ILE A 271 21.77 3.47 -1.93
CA ILE A 271 21.04 4.73 -1.81
C ILE A 271 20.14 4.84 -3.02
N GLY A 272 18.84 4.95 -2.79
CA GLY A 272 17.86 5.03 -3.86
C GLY A 272 16.80 6.07 -3.59
N VAL A 273 15.94 6.26 -4.60
CA VAL A 273 14.88 7.27 -4.55
C VAL A 273 13.53 6.62 -4.75
N LYS A 274 12.56 7.02 -3.93
CA LYS A 274 11.15 6.74 -4.15
C LYS A 274 10.43 7.94 -4.77
N MET A 275 9.68 7.69 -5.83
CA MET A 275 8.90 8.72 -6.53
C MET A 275 7.51 8.22 -6.94
N GLY A 276 6.54 9.13 -6.93
CA GLY A 276 5.24 8.91 -7.57
C GLY A 276 5.38 9.07 -9.09
N ALA A 277 4.86 8.11 -9.86
CA ALA A 277 5.02 8.09 -11.30
C ALA A 277 4.21 9.18 -12.00
N GLY A 278 4.90 10.12 -12.66
CA GLY A 278 4.32 11.17 -13.48
C GLY A 278 4.34 10.87 -14.98
N GLY A 279 3.76 11.78 -15.77
CA GLY A 279 3.79 11.68 -17.24
C GLY A 279 5.20 11.79 -17.85
N LYS A 280 6.15 12.39 -17.13
CA LYS A 280 7.54 12.65 -17.52
C LYS A 280 8.55 11.66 -16.92
N ILE A 281 8.10 10.44 -16.60
CA ILE A 281 8.90 9.45 -15.86
C ILE A 281 10.30 9.20 -16.46
N GLU A 282 10.50 9.28 -17.77
CA GLU A 282 11.83 9.12 -18.40
C GLU A 282 12.78 10.28 -18.06
N GLU A 283 12.27 11.51 -18.02
CA GLU A 283 13.02 12.70 -17.59
C GLU A 283 13.40 12.57 -16.11
N ASP A 284 12.45 12.14 -15.28
CA ASP A 284 12.68 11.90 -13.85
C ASP A 284 13.76 10.81 -13.65
N ILE A 285 13.69 9.69 -14.38
CA ILE A 285 14.71 8.62 -14.30
C ILE A 285 16.09 9.11 -14.77
N ASP A 286 16.16 9.92 -15.83
CA ASP A 286 17.43 10.50 -16.28
C ASP A 286 18.07 11.38 -15.19
N HIS A 287 17.26 12.14 -14.45
CA HIS A 287 17.72 12.90 -13.29
C HIS A 287 18.22 11.98 -12.16
N LEU A 288 17.53 10.88 -11.86
CA LEU A 288 17.96 9.92 -10.84
C LEU A 288 19.27 9.20 -11.22
N ILE A 289 19.44 8.87 -12.50
CA ILE A 289 20.71 8.34 -13.03
C ILE A 289 21.84 9.37 -12.83
N TYR A 290 21.57 10.65 -13.10
CA TYR A 290 22.54 11.73 -12.88
C TYR A 290 22.94 11.89 -11.40
N MET A 291 21.97 11.79 -10.49
CA MET A 291 22.22 11.79 -9.04
C MET A 291 23.10 10.63 -8.60
N GLY A 292 23.11 9.51 -9.34
CA GLY A 292 23.95 8.35 -9.03
C GLY A 292 23.30 7.41 -8.00
N VAL A 293 21.98 7.23 -8.09
CA VAL A 293 21.24 6.29 -7.24
C VAL A 293 21.52 4.83 -7.62
N ASP A 294 21.48 3.92 -6.65
CA ASP A 294 21.65 2.47 -6.85
C ASP A 294 20.32 1.76 -7.14
N TYR A 295 19.19 2.38 -6.79
CA TYR A 295 17.86 1.86 -7.10
C TYR A 295 16.81 2.98 -7.20
N ILE A 296 15.69 2.67 -7.86
CA ILE A 296 14.55 3.56 -8.04
C ILE A 296 13.29 2.80 -7.64
N ALA A 297 12.54 3.32 -6.68
CA ALA A 297 11.22 2.83 -6.32
C ALA A 297 10.14 3.68 -7.01
N VAL A 298 9.43 3.06 -7.95
CA VAL A 298 8.37 3.70 -8.75
C VAL A 298 7.01 3.34 -8.18
N ASP A 299 6.26 4.36 -7.78
CA ASP A 299 4.95 4.22 -7.15
C ASP A 299 3.87 4.73 -8.11
N GLY A 300 3.03 3.82 -8.63
CA GLY A 300 1.91 4.22 -9.50
C GLY A 300 0.81 4.95 -8.73
N ALA A 301 -0.07 5.66 -9.45
CA ALA A 301 -1.17 6.45 -8.88
C ALA A 301 -2.14 5.65 -7.98
N GLN A 302 -2.11 4.32 -8.06
CA GLN A 302 -2.88 3.41 -7.20
C GLN A 302 -2.26 3.17 -5.81
N ALA A 303 -1.18 3.89 -5.47
CA ALA A 303 -0.60 3.83 -4.14
C ALA A 303 -1.57 4.30 -3.06
N ALA A 304 -1.46 3.72 -1.88
CA ALA A 304 -2.27 4.07 -0.73
C ALA A 304 -1.55 5.07 0.18
N THR A 305 -2.32 5.68 1.07
CA THR A 305 -1.83 6.53 2.17
C THR A 305 -2.83 6.47 3.33
N LEU A 306 -2.42 6.93 4.51
CA LEU A 306 -3.34 7.13 5.63
C LEU A 306 -4.42 8.16 5.26
N GLY A 307 -4.04 9.21 4.52
CA GLY A 307 -4.95 10.26 4.08
C GLY A 307 -4.31 11.13 3.01
N ALA A 308 -5.02 11.35 1.91
CA ALA A 308 -4.65 12.32 0.87
C ALA A 308 -5.86 13.12 0.40
N PRO A 309 -5.65 14.37 -0.06
CA PRO A 309 -6.63 15.08 -0.86
C PRO A 309 -7.09 14.22 -2.05
N PRO A 310 -8.41 14.02 -2.23
CA PRO A 310 -8.93 13.20 -3.31
C PRO A 310 -8.38 13.56 -4.70
N ILE A 311 -8.23 14.86 -4.98
CA ILE A 311 -7.67 15.37 -6.23
C ILE A 311 -6.24 14.88 -6.49
N LEU A 312 -5.40 14.74 -5.46
CA LEU A 312 -4.03 14.25 -5.64
C LEU A 312 -4.03 12.76 -5.93
N SER A 313 -4.86 11.98 -5.24
CA SER A 313 -4.91 10.53 -5.46
C SER A 313 -5.57 10.16 -6.79
N ASP A 314 -6.55 10.93 -7.24
CA ASP A 314 -7.37 10.56 -8.40
C ASP A 314 -6.94 11.21 -9.72
N ASP A 315 -6.31 12.39 -9.69
CA ASP A 315 -6.09 13.21 -10.88
C ASP A 315 -4.61 13.51 -11.17
N VAL A 316 -3.70 12.98 -10.35
CA VAL A 316 -2.25 13.16 -10.54
C VAL A 316 -1.58 11.81 -10.77
N GLY A 317 -0.60 11.80 -11.67
CA GLY A 317 0.24 10.64 -11.99
C GLY A 317 -0.33 9.68 -13.03
N ILE A 318 0.34 8.54 -13.17
CA ILE A 318 0.01 7.49 -14.12
C ILE A 318 -0.17 6.12 -13.43
N PRO A 319 -0.91 5.18 -14.07
CA PRO A 319 -1.09 3.84 -13.53
C PRO A 319 0.21 3.08 -13.31
N THR A 320 0.22 2.19 -12.31
CA THR A 320 1.36 1.30 -12.01
C THR A 320 1.81 0.52 -13.23
N LEU A 321 0.87 -0.02 -14.02
CA LEU A 321 1.22 -0.76 -15.24
C LEU A 321 2.06 0.10 -16.19
N HIS A 322 1.61 1.32 -16.50
CA HIS A 322 2.33 2.22 -17.39
C HIS A 322 3.67 2.65 -16.80
N ALA A 323 3.69 2.95 -15.50
CA ALA A 323 4.87 3.41 -14.79
C ALA A 323 6.00 2.38 -14.84
N ILE A 324 5.71 1.11 -14.52
CA ILE A 324 6.72 0.05 -14.47
C ILE A 324 7.25 -0.27 -15.88
N VAL A 325 6.37 -0.42 -16.87
CA VAL A 325 6.77 -0.69 -18.27
C VAL A 325 7.68 0.42 -18.81
N ARG A 326 7.28 1.69 -18.62
CA ARG A 326 8.08 2.83 -19.09
C ARG A 326 9.41 2.94 -18.35
N ALA A 327 9.41 2.74 -17.04
CA ALA A 327 10.64 2.78 -16.24
C ALA A 327 11.63 1.68 -16.64
N ALA A 328 11.17 0.44 -16.77
CA ALA A 328 12.00 -0.69 -17.18
C ALA A 328 12.59 -0.48 -18.58
N ASN A 329 11.76 -0.12 -19.55
CA ASN A 329 12.19 0.14 -20.94
C ASN A 329 13.20 1.30 -21.02
N HIS A 330 12.99 2.35 -20.23
CA HIS A 330 13.90 3.49 -20.22
C HIS A 330 15.25 3.14 -19.57
N LEU A 331 15.25 2.42 -18.44
CA LEU A 331 16.50 1.92 -17.83
C LEU A 331 17.28 0.99 -18.78
N GLU A 332 16.59 0.16 -19.55
CA GLU A 332 17.19 -0.65 -20.60
C GLU A 332 17.81 0.21 -21.70
N LYS A 333 17.06 1.18 -22.24
CA LYS A 333 17.53 2.14 -23.24
C LYS A 333 18.75 2.95 -22.77
N ARG A 334 18.85 3.25 -21.47
CA ARG A 334 19.99 3.94 -20.86
C ARG A 334 21.14 3.01 -20.47
N ASN A 335 21.07 1.71 -20.76
CA ASN A 335 22.06 0.69 -20.36
C ASN A 335 22.27 0.62 -18.83
N MET A 336 21.20 0.83 -18.08
CA MET A 336 21.16 0.82 -16.61
C MET A 336 20.43 -0.39 -16.02
N LYS A 337 19.71 -1.17 -16.82
CA LYS A 337 19.13 -2.46 -16.41
C LYS A 337 20.23 -3.38 -15.83
N GLY A 338 19.99 -3.92 -14.64
CA GLY A 338 20.96 -4.73 -13.89
C GLY A 338 22.08 -3.93 -13.19
N LYS A 339 22.14 -2.60 -13.36
CA LYS A 339 23.05 -1.71 -12.60
C LYS A 339 22.30 -0.92 -11.54
N ILE A 340 21.13 -0.38 -11.91
CA ILE A 340 20.19 0.29 -11.03
C ILE A 340 18.99 -0.63 -10.85
N SER A 341 18.64 -0.95 -9.61
CA SER A 341 17.48 -1.80 -9.34
C SER A 341 16.17 -1.00 -9.47
N LEU A 342 15.13 -1.61 -10.03
CA LEU A 342 13.79 -1.05 -10.13
C LEU A 342 12.86 -1.74 -9.13
N ILE A 343 12.26 -0.97 -8.21
CA ILE A 343 11.30 -1.49 -7.23
C ILE A 343 9.89 -1.01 -7.61
N ALA A 344 8.96 -1.94 -7.79
CA ALA A 344 7.58 -1.63 -8.14
C ALA A 344 6.71 -1.41 -6.89
N SER A 345 5.85 -0.39 -6.94
CA SER A 345 4.88 -0.07 -5.89
C SER A 345 3.58 0.53 -6.47
N GLY A 346 2.51 0.47 -5.69
CA GLY A 346 1.20 1.07 -5.99
C GLY A 346 0.18 0.07 -6.56
N GLY A 347 -0.93 -0.15 -5.85
CA GLY A 347 -2.02 -1.04 -6.32
C GLY A 347 -1.70 -2.54 -6.42
N LEU A 348 -0.54 -3.00 -5.94
CA LEU A 348 -0.15 -4.40 -6.00
C LEU A 348 -0.65 -5.14 -4.75
N LEU A 349 -1.51 -6.14 -4.94
CA LEU A 349 -2.28 -6.74 -3.82
C LEU A 349 -2.10 -8.26 -3.69
N VAL A 350 -1.88 -8.96 -4.79
CA VAL A 350 -1.88 -10.44 -4.86
C VAL A 350 -0.62 -10.97 -5.55
N PRO A 351 -0.25 -12.26 -5.37
CA PRO A 351 0.96 -12.85 -5.95
C PRO A 351 1.06 -12.67 -7.47
N GLY A 352 -0.07 -12.81 -8.17
CA GLY A 352 -0.13 -12.57 -9.61
C GLY A 352 0.24 -11.13 -10.01
N HIS A 353 -0.09 -10.12 -9.20
CA HIS A 353 0.35 -8.74 -9.46
C HIS A 353 1.86 -8.63 -9.28
N PHE A 354 2.39 -9.18 -8.19
CA PHE A 354 3.81 -9.13 -7.86
C PHE A 354 4.65 -9.79 -8.96
N LEU A 355 4.28 -11.00 -9.38
CA LEU A 355 5.04 -11.71 -10.41
C LEU A 355 4.97 -11.01 -11.77
N LYS A 356 3.82 -10.43 -12.14
CA LYS A 356 3.68 -9.72 -13.42
C LYS A 356 4.57 -8.48 -13.47
N VAL A 357 4.64 -7.68 -12.41
CA VAL A 357 5.56 -6.51 -12.42
C VAL A 357 7.02 -6.92 -12.44
N LEU A 358 7.38 -8.04 -11.82
CA LEU A 358 8.73 -8.61 -11.92
C LEU A 358 9.04 -9.03 -13.36
N ALA A 359 8.11 -9.72 -14.04
CA ALA A 359 8.25 -10.06 -15.46
C ALA A 359 8.34 -8.82 -16.36
N LEU A 360 7.65 -7.74 -16.02
CA LEU A 360 7.71 -6.45 -16.73
C LEU A 360 9.00 -5.66 -16.49
N GLY A 361 9.92 -6.16 -15.65
CA GLY A 361 11.27 -5.62 -15.48
C GLY A 361 11.55 -4.97 -14.12
N ALA A 362 10.64 -5.08 -13.14
CA ALA A 362 10.99 -4.76 -11.75
C ALA A 362 11.87 -5.85 -11.14
N ASP A 363 12.81 -5.47 -10.28
CA ASP A 363 13.66 -6.39 -9.53
C ASP A 363 13.01 -6.84 -8.21
N ALA A 364 12.24 -5.96 -7.57
CA ALA A 364 11.51 -6.25 -6.35
C ALA A 364 10.20 -5.47 -6.25
N VAL A 365 9.37 -5.83 -5.26
CA VAL A 365 8.03 -5.26 -5.07
C VAL A 365 7.86 -4.78 -3.64
N TYR A 366 7.38 -3.54 -3.49
CA TYR A 366 6.89 -3.05 -2.21
C TYR A 366 5.45 -3.46 -1.98
N VAL A 367 5.20 -3.99 -0.77
CA VAL A 367 3.89 -4.45 -0.32
C VAL A 367 3.44 -3.58 0.85
N GLY A 368 2.36 -2.80 0.65
CA GLY A 368 1.82 -1.85 1.62
C GLY A 368 0.42 -2.23 2.09
N SER A 369 -0.61 -1.85 1.31
CA SER A 369 -2.03 -2.05 1.68
C SER A 369 -2.38 -3.49 2.01
N SER A 370 -1.90 -4.47 1.22
CA SER A 370 -2.15 -5.88 1.51
C SER A 370 -1.49 -6.32 2.82
N MET A 371 -0.30 -5.80 3.17
CA MET A 371 0.32 -6.06 4.48
C MET A 371 -0.51 -5.47 5.62
N LEU A 372 -1.01 -4.24 5.47
CA LEU A 372 -1.87 -3.57 6.45
C LEU A 372 -3.10 -4.42 6.78
N PHE A 373 -3.81 -4.89 5.74
CA PHE A 373 -5.00 -5.72 5.94
C PHE A 373 -4.65 -7.11 6.47
N THR A 374 -3.54 -7.71 6.02
CA THR A 374 -3.05 -9.00 6.51
C THR A 374 -2.81 -8.99 8.02
N VAL A 375 -2.10 -8.00 8.56
CA VAL A 375 -1.82 -7.95 10.01
C VAL A 375 -3.07 -7.60 10.83
N SER A 376 -4.03 -6.89 10.24
CA SER A 376 -5.31 -6.61 10.87
C SER A 376 -6.25 -7.82 10.89
N HIS A 377 -6.14 -8.74 9.92
CA HIS A 377 -7.09 -9.82 9.69
C HIS A 377 -7.41 -10.66 10.95
N PRO A 378 -6.42 -11.24 11.67
CA PRO A 378 -6.71 -12.08 12.84
C PRO A 378 -7.39 -11.31 14.00
N GLN A 379 -7.28 -9.98 13.99
CA GLN A 379 -7.68 -9.12 15.11
C GLN A 379 -8.79 -8.13 14.72
N SER A 380 -9.33 -8.25 13.51
CA SER A 380 -10.33 -7.36 12.93
C SER A 380 -11.64 -7.30 13.71
N LEU A 381 -11.98 -8.39 14.42
CA LEU A 381 -13.17 -8.48 15.28
C LEU A 381 -13.12 -7.55 16.50
N ASN A 382 -11.96 -7.00 16.85
CA ASN A 382 -11.86 -6.01 17.93
C ASN A 382 -12.55 -4.68 17.56
N ALA A 383 -12.59 -4.33 16.27
CA ALA A 383 -13.21 -3.10 15.77
C ALA A 383 -14.61 -3.34 15.16
N LEU A 384 -14.80 -4.46 14.47
CA LEU A 384 -16.07 -4.81 13.83
C LEU A 384 -17.18 -5.08 14.87
N PRO A 385 -18.47 -4.84 14.54
CA PRO A 385 -19.00 -4.35 13.26
C PRO A 385 -19.11 -2.81 13.17
N PHE A 386 -18.69 -2.08 14.20
CA PHE A 386 -18.96 -0.64 14.30
C PHE A 386 -17.89 0.23 13.67
N GLU A 387 -16.65 -0.26 13.59
CA GLU A 387 -15.53 0.46 13.02
C GLU A 387 -14.73 -0.40 12.02
N PRO A 388 -14.04 0.21 11.03
CA PRO A 388 -13.24 -0.54 10.07
C PRO A 388 -12.10 -1.33 10.73
N PRO A 389 -11.70 -2.49 10.18
CA PRO A 389 -10.57 -3.27 10.70
C PRO A 389 -9.27 -2.47 10.84
N THR A 390 -9.06 -1.45 10.01
CA THR A 390 -7.86 -0.61 10.08
C THR A 390 -7.73 0.17 11.39
N GLN A 391 -8.80 0.30 12.19
CA GLN A 391 -8.75 0.96 13.50
C GLN A 391 -7.93 0.18 14.55
N VAL A 392 -7.59 -1.08 14.28
CA VAL A 392 -6.66 -1.85 15.13
C VAL A 392 -5.19 -1.61 14.80
N VAL A 393 -4.88 -0.97 13.66
CA VAL A 393 -3.49 -0.80 13.19
C VAL A 393 -3.03 0.66 13.15
N TRP A 394 -3.96 1.61 13.02
CA TRP A 394 -3.61 3.03 13.01
C TRP A 394 -3.11 3.50 14.38
N ASN A 395 -2.15 4.43 14.38
CA ASN A 395 -1.63 5.03 15.61
C ASN A 395 -2.68 5.82 16.40
N GLN A 396 -3.65 6.41 15.68
CA GLN A 396 -4.82 7.05 16.27
C GLN A 396 -6.05 6.14 16.28
N GLY A 397 -5.86 4.86 15.94
CA GLY A 397 -6.94 3.89 15.90
C GLY A 397 -7.49 3.66 17.31
N LYS A 398 -8.81 3.68 17.44
CA LYS A 398 -9.49 3.51 18.74
C LYS A 398 -9.19 2.16 19.40
N TYR A 399 -8.86 1.15 18.59
CA TYR A 399 -8.62 -0.22 19.02
C TYR A 399 -7.14 -0.62 18.92
N LYS A 400 -6.22 0.33 18.74
CA LYS A 400 -4.79 0.04 18.59
C LYS A 400 -4.21 -0.75 19.76
N ASP A 401 -4.64 -0.45 21.00
CA ASP A 401 -4.13 -1.08 22.22
C ASP A 401 -4.59 -2.55 22.36
N THR A 402 -5.47 -3.01 21.45
CA THR A 402 -5.89 -4.41 21.38
C THR A 402 -5.00 -5.26 20.46
N PHE A 403 -4.10 -4.61 19.71
CA PHE A 403 -3.25 -5.29 18.74
C PHE A 403 -2.15 -6.08 19.44
N LYS A 404 -2.14 -7.39 19.21
CA LYS A 404 -1.14 -8.33 19.68
C LYS A 404 -0.08 -8.54 18.60
N ILE A 405 1.16 -8.24 18.97
CA ILE A 405 2.33 -8.36 18.10
C ILE A 405 2.44 -9.77 17.52
N GLU A 406 2.32 -10.82 18.33
CA GLU A 406 2.49 -12.20 17.87
C GLU A 406 1.51 -12.64 16.78
N GLU A 407 0.26 -12.16 16.84
CA GLU A 407 -0.76 -12.47 15.82
C GLU A 407 -0.46 -11.70 14.51
N GLY A 408 0.02 -10.45 14.63
CA GLY A 408 0.52 -9.66 13.51
C GLY A 408 1.74 -10.31 12.82
N VAL A 409 2.72 -10.76 13.59
CA VAL A 409 3.93 -11.45 13.09
C VAL A 409 3.53 -12.70 12.29
N LYS A 410 2.75 -13.59 12.90
CA LYS A 410 2.34 -14.86 12.28
C LYS A 410 1.54 -14.65 11.00
N SER A 411 0.67 -13.64 10.95
CA SER A 411 -0.15 -13.36 9.76
C SER A 411 0.68 -12.77 8.62
N ALA A 412 1.57 -11.81 8.93
CA ALA A 412 2.50 -11.23 7.96
C ALA A 412 3.44 -12.29 7.34
N GLU A 413 4.03 -13.15 8.17
CA GLU A 413 4.90 -14.25 7.72
C GLU A 413 4.17 -15.22 6.79
N LYS A 414 2.97 -15.67 7.19
CA LYS A 414 2.15 -16.59 6.38
C LYS A 414 1.81 -15.97 5.04
N PHE A 415 1.43 -14.70 5.00
CA PHE A 415 1.12 -14.00 3.76
C PHE A 415 2.34 -13.94 2.83
N LEU A 416 3.49 -13.44 3.31
CA LEU A 416 4.71 -13.34 2.50
C LEU A 416 5.20 -14.71 2.02
N THR A 417 5.11 -15.73 2.89
CA THR A 417 5.49 -17.11 2.55
C THR A 417 4.55 -17.69 1.49
N SER A 418 3.23 -17.57 1.67
CA SER A 418 2.24 -18.05 0.70
C SER A 418 2.41 -17.37 -0.66
N CYS A 419 2.58 -16.05 -0.67
CA CYS A 419 2.80 -15.30 -1.91
C CYS A 419 4.07 -15.75 -2.63
N THR A 420 5.14 -15.99 -1.87
CA THR A 420 6.43 -16.46 -2.42
C THR A 420 6.30 -17.87 -3.00
N GLU A 421 5.59 -18.78 -2.33
CA GLU A 421 5.38 -20.13 -2.84
C GLU A 421 4.49 -20.13 -4.09
N GLU A 422 3.46 -19.29 -4.17
CA GLU A 422 2.68 -19.09 -5.40
C GLU A 422 3.54 -18.56 -6.56
N ILE A 423 4.45 -17.62 -6.29
CA ILE A 423 5.44 -17.15 -7.27
C ILE A 423 6.30 -18.31 -7.79
N LYS A 424 6.85 -19.15 -6.89
CA LYS A 424 7.65 -20.32 -7.28
C LYS A 424 6.84 -21.33 -8.08
N MET A 425 5.59 -21.60 -7.68
CA MET A 425 4.67 -22.48 -8.43
C MET A 425 4.44 -21.98 -9.85
N ALA A 426 4.20 -20.68 -10.04
CA ALA A 426 4.04 -20.09 -11.36
C ALA A 426 5.33 -20.18 -12.19
N LEU A 427 6.52 -19.95 -11.60
CA LEU A 427 7.81 -20.12 -12.28
C LEU A 427 8.01 -21.57 -12.75
N ARG A 428 7.70 -22.57 -11.91
CA ARG A 428 7.76 -24.00 -12.30
C ARG A 428 6.81 -24.32 -13.45
N ALA A 429 5.59 -23.76 -13.41
CA ALA A 429 4.60 -23.92 -14.48
C ALA A 429 5.04 -23.30 -15.81
N MET A 430 5.94 -22.31 -15.78
CA MET A 430 6.58 -21.72 -16.96
C MET A 430 7.90 -22.41 -17.35
N GLY A 431 8.31 -23.47 -16.65
CA GLY A 431 9.56 -24.16 -16.95
C GLY A 431 10.81 -23.46 -16.40
N LYS A 432 10.69 -22.55 -15.43
CA LYS A 432 11.78 -21.67 -14.93
C LYS A 432 12.31 -22.05 -13.56
N ARG A 433 13.65 -22.05 -13.41
CA ARG A 433 14.35 -22.40 -12.14
C ARG A 433 14.74 -21.20 -11.30
N SER A 434 14.66 -20.00 -11.88
CA SER A 434 15.03 -18.77 -11.20
C SER A 434 14.13 -17.62 -11.65
N LEU A 435 13.86 -16.69 -10.74
CA LEU A 435 13.24 -15.41 -11.07
C LEU A 435 14.05 -14.65 -12.14
N LYS A 436 15.37 -14.87 -12.23
CA LYS A 436 16.24 -14.26 -13.26
C LYS A 436 15.95 -14.72 -14.68
N GLU A 437 15.26 -15.84 -14.84
CA GLU A 437 14.83 -16.36 -16.15
C GLU A 437 13.49 -15.74 -16.60
N LEU A 438 12.80 -15.02 -15.72
CA LEU A 438 11.51 -14.39 -16.00
C LEU A 438 11.70 -13.10 -16.79
N SER A 439 10.85 -12.89 -17.79
CA SER A 439 10.86 -11.70 -18.64
C SER A 439 9.47 -11.38 -19.18
N ASN A 440 9.37 -10.26 -19.90
CA ASN A 440 8.14 -9.89 -20.61
C ASN A 440 7.77 -10.89 -21.73
N LYS A 441 8.73 -11.70 -22.20
CA LYS A 441 8.49 -12.76 -23.20
C LYS A 441 7.67 -13.93 -22.65
N ASP A 442 7.50 -14.01 -21.33
CA ASP A 442 6.69 -15.01 -20.65
C ASP A 442 5.24 -14.54 -20.44
N LEU A 443 4.90 -13.37 -20.99
CA LEU A 443 3.60 -12.73 -20.85
C LEU A 443 2.85 -12.68 -22.18
N VAL A 444 1.53 -12.75 -22.09
CA VAL A 444 0.58 -12.49 -23.17
C VAL A 444 -0.59 -11.70 -22.58
N SER A 445 -1.29 -10.90 -23.36
CA SER A 445 -2.51 -10.22 -22.91
C SER A 445 -3.74 -10.63 -23.70
N TYR A 446 -4.87 -10.84 -23.03
CA TYR A 446 -6.16 -11.06 -23.68
C TYR A 446 -6.92 -9.75 -23.97
N ASP A 447 -6.30 -8.60 -23.72
CA ASP A 447 -6.78 -7.28 -24.09
C ASP A 447 -5.81 -6.66 -25.09
N GLU A 448 -6.29 -6.37 -26.30
CA GLU A 448 -5.47 -5.90 -27.41
C GLU A 448 -4.78 -4.56 -27.08
N LEU A 449 -5.50 -3.65 -26.43
CA LEU A 449 -4.96 -2.35 -26.04
C LEU A 449 -3.82 -2.51 -25.03
N THR A 450 -3.99 -3.38 -24.03
CA THR A 450 -2.94 -3.70 -23.06
C THR A 450 -1.73 -4.34 -23.74
N ALA A 451 -1.94 -5.32 -24.62
CA ALA A 451 -0.87 -5.95 -25.40
C ALA A 451 -0.01 -4.91 -26.14
N GLN A 452 -0.66 -4.00 -26.86
CA GLN A 452 0.01 -2.91 -27.59
C GLN A 452 0.74 -1.94 -26.67
N MET A 453 0.11 -1.52 -25.56
CA MET A 453 0.71 -0.56 -24.60
C MET A 453 1.95 -1.12 -23.90
N VAL A 454 1.93 -2.41 -23.58
CA VAL A 454 3.00 -3.08 -22.83
C VAL A 454 4.09 -3.59 -23.76
N GLY A 455 3.77 -3.85 -25.03
CA GLY A 455 4.68 -4.48 -25.98
C GLY A 455 4.79 -6.00 -25.75
N ILE A 456 3.67 -6.66 -25.45
CA ILE A 456 3.57 -8.11 -25.32
C ILE A 456 2.54 -8.67 -26.31
N PRO A 457 2.59 -9.96 -26.68
CA PRO A 457 1.67 -10.52 -27.65
C PRO A 457 0.20 -10.44 -27.20
N PHE A 458 -0.69 -10.24 -28.18
CA PHE A 458 -2.14 -10.36 -27.97
C PHE A 458 -2.54 -11.84 -28.09
N SER A 459 -3.31 -12.36 -27.13
CA SER A 459 -3.56 -13.79 -26.99
C SER A 459 -4.41 -14.40 -28.11
N PHE A 460 -5.11 -13.58 -28.89
CA PHE A 460 -5.90 -14.05 -30.02
C PHE A 460 -5.05 -14.25 -31.28
N ASP A 461 -3.95 -13.49 -31.39
CA ASP A 461 -3.07 -13.58 -32.54
C ASP A 461 -2.17 -14.83 -32.44
N PRO A 462 -1.88 -15.50 -33.57
CA PRO A 462 -0.96 -16.62 -33.58
C PRO A 462 0.44 -16.16 -33.15
N TRP A 463 1.14 -17.02 -32.42
CA TRP A 463 2.51 -16.77 -31.98
C TRP A 463 3.47 -16.82 -33.18
N GLU A 464 3.95 -15.67 -33.64
CA GLU A 464 4.92 -15.57 -34.74
C GLU A 464 6.35 -15.33 -34.22
N GLU A 465 7.34 -16.07 -34.73
CA GLU A 465 8.76 -15.99 -34.28
C GLU A 465 9.35 -14.56 -34.31
N LYS A 466 8.82 -13.67 -35.15
CA LYS A 466 9.24 -12.26 -35.24
C LYS A 466 8.94 -11.44 -33.97
N GLN A 467 8.07 -11.91 -33.09
CA GLN A 467 7.76 -11.24 -31.82
C GLN A 467 8.92 -11.32 -30.80
N LEU A 468 9.98 -12.08 -31.09
CA LEU A 468 11.16 -12.26 -30.21
C LEU A 468 12.32 -11.28 -30.48
N GLU A 469 12.30 -10.57 -31.62
CA GLU A 469 13.44 -9.79 -32.14
C GLU A 469 13.49 -8.31 -31.70
N ASN A 470 12.49 -7.80 -30.97
CA ASN A 470 12.46 -6.41 -30.47
C ASN A 470 12.78 -6.32 -28.98
#